data_AF-A0A914G9P6-F1
#
_entry.id   AF-A0A914G9P6-F1
#
_cell.length_a   1.000
_cell.length_b   1.000
_cell.length_c   1.000
_cell.angle_alpha   90.00
_cell.angle_beta   90.00
_cell.angle_gamma   90.00
#
_symmetry.space_group_name_H-M   'P 1'
#
loop_
_entity.id
_entity.type
_entity.pdbx_description
1 polymer ?
#
loop_
_entity_poly.entity_id
_entity_poly.type
_entity_poly.pdbx_seq_one_letter_code
_entity_poly.pdbx_strand_id
1 'polypeptide(L)'
;MSHYFEIIGNSKVAVFKTAIDNEIVAKTIASFKDAKLNDEPFLVVNLTTLVTKFQQWQKELPRVKSFYAVKCNDDPVILKTLAELGTGLVFQL
;
A
#
# COMPACT_ATOMS: atom_id res chain seq x y z
N MET A 1 15.66 13.27 0.18
CA MET A 1 14.53 13.04 1.09
C MET A 1 14.87 11.87 2.00
N SER A 2 14.82 12.05 3.32
CA SER A 2 15.11 10.94 4.24
C SER A 2 13.94 9.97 4.26
N HIS A 3 14.22 8.73 3.87
CA HIS A 3 13.34 7.59 3.95
C HIS A 3 14.16 6.43 4.49
N TYR A 4 13.47 5.44 5.05
CA TYR A 4 14.07 4.16 5.37
C TYR A 4 13.18 3.06 4.79
N PHE A 5 13.61 1.81 4.90
CA PHE A 5 12.84 0.69 4.39
C PHE A 5 12.45 -0.23 5.52
N GLU A 6 11.20 -0.67 5.48
CA GLU A 6 10.68 -1.73 6.32
C GLU A 6 10.37 -2.96 5.46
N ILE A 7 10.27 -4.11 6.11
CA ILE A 7 9.88 -5.37 5.47
C ILE A 7 8.46 -5.71 5.91
N ILE A 8 7.53 -5.72 4.96
CA ILE A 8 6.16 -6.16 5.18
C ILE A 8 5.96 -7.47 4.41
N GLY A 9 5.96 -8.59 5.13
CA GLY A 9 5.98 -9.91 4.51
C GLY A 9 7.34 -10.14 3.86
N ASN A 10 7.37 -10.31 2.53
CA ASN A 10 8.60 -10.45 1.75
C ASN A 10 8.92 -9.19 0.93
N SER A 11 8.12 -8.13 1.06
CA SER A 11 8.24 -6.92 0.26
C SER A 11 8.96 -5.83 1.03
N LYS A 12 9.90 -5.16 0.36
CA LYS A 12 10.60 -3.99 0.87
C LYS A 12 9.76 -2.74 0.61
N VAL A 13 9.32 -2.08 1.67
CA VAL A 13 8.42 -0.92 1.60
C VAL A 13 9.17 0.32 2.06
N ALA A 14 9.10 1.40 1.27
CA ALA A 14 9.71 2.68 1.62
C ALA A 14 8.83 3.45 2.61
N VAL A 15 9.42 3.90 3.72
CA VAL A 15 8.76 4.70 4.74
C VAL A 15 9.34 6.10 4.75
N PHE A 16 8.45 7.09 4.60
CA PHE A 16 8.79 8.50 4.55
C PHE A 16 8.36 9.17 5.85
N LYS A 17 9.21 10.03 6.42
CA LYS A 17 8.90 10.77 7.66
C LYS A 17 7.79 11.81 7.48
N THR A 18 7.57 12.25 6.24
CA THR A 18 6.56 13.23 5.87
C THR A 18 5.75 12.71 4.70
N ALA A 19 4.53 13.21 4.55
CA ALA A 19 3.72 12.92 3.38
C ALA A 19 4.50 13.28 2.10
N ILE A 20 4.40 12.39 1.11
CA ILE A 20 5.03 12.53 -0.19
C ILE A 20 4.00 12.15 -1.26
N ASP A 21 4.01 12.88 -2.37
CA ASP A 21 3.15 12.60 -3.51
C ASP A 21 3.65 11.34 -4.25
N ASN A 22 2.71 10.48 -4.64
CA ASN A 22 3.00 9.28 -5.42
C ASN A 22 3.68 9.62 -6.75
N GLU A 23 3.36 10.76 -7.38
CA GLU A 23 3.97 11.20 -8.63
C GLU A 23 5.46 11.51 -8.44
N ILE A 24 5.84 12.13 -7.32
CA ILE A 24 7.25 12.40 -7.00
C ILE A 24 8.01 11.07 -6.83
N VAL A 25 7.40 10.11 -6.11
CA VAL A 25 7.98 8.77 -5.93
C VAL A 25 8.10 8.04 -7.26
N ALA A 26 7.06 8.08 -8.09
CA ALA A 26 7.03 7.42 -9.39
C ALA A 26 8.09 8.01 -10.34
N LYS A 27 8.19 9.35 -10.44
CA LYS A 27 9.23 10.02 -11.24
C LYS A 27 10.62 9.65 -10.76
N THR A 28 10.83 9.61 -9.44
CA THR A 28 12.12 9.22 -8.86
C THR A 28 12.48 7.78 -9.25
N ILE A 29 11.55 6.84 -9.11
CA ILE A 29 11.76 5.43 -9.51
C ILE A 29 12.03 5.34 -11.02
N ALA A 30 11.25 6.01 -11.85
CA ALA A 30 11.43 6.04 -13.30
C ALA A 30 12.83 6.53 -13.68
N SER A 31 13.29 7.67 -13.16
CA SER A 31 14.64 8.18 -13.44
C SER A 31 15.76 7.20 -13.04
N PHE A 32 15.59 6.47 -11.92
CA PHE A 32 16.56 5.44 -11.53
C PHE A 32 16.54 4.20 -12.45
N LYS A 33 15.38 3.88 -13.03
CA LYS A 33 15.23 2.79 -13.98
C LYS A 33 15.78 3.16 -15.36
N ASP A 34 15.50 4.36 -15.85
CA ASP A 34 16.02 4.91 -17.10
C ASP A 34 17.55 4.96 -17.11
N ALA A 35 18.16 5.39 -15.99
CA ALA A 35 19.61 5.39 -15.82
C ALA A 35 20.25 3.98 -15.90
N LYS A 36 19.44 2.92 -15.76
CA LYS A 36 19.84 1.52 -15.90
C LYS A 36 19.30 0.88 -17.18
N LEU A 37 18.75 1.67 -18.10
CA LEU A 37 18.13 1.21 -19.35
C LEU A 37 17.07 0.13 -19.10
N ASN A 38 16.25 0.30 -18.07
CA ASN A 38 15.20 -0.63 -17.68
C ASN A 38 13.82 -0.02 -17.90
N ASP A 39 13.16 -0.41 -18.99
CA ASP A 39 11.84 0.10 -19.38
C ASP A 39 10.67 -0.75 -18.85
N GLU A 40 10.92 -1.68 -17.92
CA GLU A 40 9.83 -2.50 -17.36
C GLU A 40 8.79 -1.61 -16.65
N PRO A 41 7.49 -1.92 -16.75
CA PRO A 41 6.48 -1.19 -15.99
C PRO A 41 6.66 -1.41 -14.48
N PHE A 42 6.12 -0.51 -13.68
CA PHE A 42 6.10 -0.63 -12.23
C PHE A 42 4.84 0.01 -11.64
N LEU A 43 4.51 -0.37 -10.40
CA LEU A 43 3.38 0.16 -9.65
C LEU A 43 3.88 0.87 -8.39
N VAL A 44 3.23 1.99 -8.05
CA VAL A 44 3.44 2.70 -6.78
C VAL A 44 2.13 2.63 -6.01
N VAL A 45 2.18 2.01 -4.83
CA VAL A 45 1.02 1.87 -3.94
C VAL A 45 1.29 2.66 -2.65
N ASN A 46 0.34 3.52 -2.29
CA ASN A 46 0.41 4.32 -1.07
C ASN A 46 -0.38 3.65 0.06
N LEU A 47 0.33 3.02 1.00
CA LEU A 47 -0.29 2.35 2.14
C LEU A 47 -0.99 3.32 3.10
N THR A 48 -0.58 4.59 3.16
CA THR A 48 -1.29 5.60 3.96
C THR A 48 -2.72 5.77 3.47
N THR A 49 -2.94 5.77 2.16
CA THR A 49 -4.30 5.83 1.59
C THR A 49 -5.15 4.63 2.03
N LEU A 50 -4.57 3.44 2.06
CA LEU A 50 -5.24 2.22 2.53
C LEU A 50 -5.66 2.34 4.00
N VAL A 51 -4.73 2.77 4.86
CA VAL A 51 -4.96 2.99 6.31
C VAL A 51 -6.03 4.06 6.53
N THR A 52 -5.93 5.21 5.87
CA THR A 52 -6.90 6.31 6.03
C THR A 52 -8.30 5.90 5.57
N LYS A 53 -8.42 5.14 4.46
CA LYS A 53 -9.71 4.63 4.00
C LYS A 53 -10.33 3.64 4.98
N PHE A 54 -9.53 2.77 5.59
CA PHE A 54 -10.00 1.87 6.64
C PHE A 54 -10.49 2.64 7.87
N GLN A 55 -9.72 3.63 8.34
CA GLN A 55 -10.12 4.47 9.47
C GLN A 55 -11.41 5.26 9.18
N GLN A 56 -11.53 5.79 7.96
CA GLN A 56 -12.76 6.46 7.52
C GLN A 56 -13.95 5.49 7.50
N TRP A 57 -13.78 4.26 7.00
CA TRP A 57 -14.82 3.23 7.07
C TRP A 57 -15.29 2.99 8.50
N GLN A 58 -14.36 2.80 9.45
CA GLN A 58 -14.71 2.56 10.86
C GLN A 58 -15.45 3.76 11.47
N LYS A 59 -15.05 4.98 11.12
CA LYS A 59 -15.68 6.21 11.59
C LYS A 59 -17.11 6.37 11.06
N GLU A 60 -17.31 6.14 9.76
CA GLU A 60 -18.59 6.41 9.09
C GLU A 60 -19.57 5.22 9.22
N LEU A 61 -19.06 3.99 9.39
CA LEU A 61 -19.85 2.76 9.50
C LEU A 61 -19.50 1.96 10.76
N PRO A 62 -19.65 2.53 11.97
CA PRO A 62 -19.15 1.93 13.22
C PRO A 62 -19.80 0.60 13.61
N ARG A 63 -20.96 0.27 13.03
CA ARG A 63 -21.67 -1.00 13.27
C ARG A 63 -21.38 -2.07 12.21
N VAL A 64 -20.67 -1.71 11.13
CA VAL A 64 -20.40 -2.62 10.01
C VAL A 64 -18.99 -3.19 10.15
N LYS A 65 -18.92 -4.49 10.44
CA LYS A 65 -17.64 -5.21 10.46
C LYS A 65 -17.03 -5.24 9.06
N SER A 66 -15.78 -4.83 8.95
CA SER A 66 -15.07 -4.76 7.68
C SER A 66 -14.55 -6.14 7.26
N PHE A 67 -14.79 -6.50 6.01
CA PHE A 67 -14.24 -7.68 5.35
C PHE A 67 -13.73 -7.29 3.96
N TYR A 68 -12.44 -7.47 3.71
CA TYR A 68 -11.83 -7.20 2.42
C TYR A 68 -12.00 -8.40 1.49
N ALA A 69 -12.53 -8.14 0.29
CA ALA A 69 -12.64 -9.15 -0.77
C ALA A 69 -11.28 -9.34 -1.44
N VAL A 70 -10.62 -10.46 -1.17
CA VAL A 70 -9.23 -10.72 -1.63
C VAL A 70 -9.12 -10.72 -3.14
N LYS A 71 -10.18 -11.14 -3.86
CA LYS A 71 -10.23 -11.10 -5.33
C LYS A 71 -10.03 -9.72 -5.97
N CYS A 72 -10.19 -8.64 -5.21
CA CYS A 72 -9.97 -7.30 -5.71
C CYS A 72 -8.47 -6.99 -5.92
N ASN A 73 -7.64 -7.45 -4.99
CA ASN A 73 -6.18 -7.35 -5.04
C ASN A 73 -5.60 -8.23 -3.92
N ASP A 74 -4.88 -9.28 -4.28
CA ASP A 74 -4.29 -10.24 -3.35
C ASP A 74 -2.84 -9.92 -2.97
N ASP A 75 -2.38 -8.69 -3.24
CA ASP A 75 -1.04 -8.25 -2.88
C ASP A 75 -0.77 -8.47 -1.37
N PRO A 76 0.28 -9.23 -1.01
CA PRO A 76 0.54 -9.59 0.39
C PRO A 76 0.73 -8.40 1.33
N VAL A 77 1.24 -7.26 0.84
CA VAL A 77 1.42 -6.05 1.65
C VAL A 77 0.06 -5.46 1.97
N ILE A 78 -0.83 -5.35 0.98
CA ILE A 78 -2.20 -4.86 1.19
C ILE A 78 -2.94 -5.76 2.19
N LEU A 79 -2.91 -7.08 1.96
CA LEU A 79 -3.60 -8.05 2.83
C LEU A 79 -3.06 -8.02 4.26
N LYS A 80 -1.74 -7.97 4.43
CA LYS A 80 -1.11 -7.91 5.76
C LYS A 80 -1.44 -6.60 6.49
N THR A 81 -1.32 -5.45 5.82
CA THR A 81 -1.68 -4.15 6.39
C THR A 81 -3.14 -4.12 6.83
N LEU A 82 -4.06 -4.61 6.00
CA LEU A 82 -5.49 -4.65 6.32
C LEU A 82 -5.81 -5.61 7.48
N ALA A 83 -5.18 -6.79 7.52
CA ALA A 83 -5.34 -7.74 8.62
C ALA A 83 -4.84 -7.16 9.95
N GLU A 84 -3.69 -6.46 9.94
CA GLU A 84 -3.14 -5.78 11.12
C GLU A 84 -4.03 -4.63 11.62
N LEU A 85 -4.76 -3.97 10.72
CA LEU A 85 -5.79 -2.97 11.08
C LEU A 85 -7.09 -3.60 11.65
N GLY A 86 -7.24 -4.92 11.57
CA GLY A 86 -8.37 -5.66 12.12
C GLY A 86 -9.50 -5.96 11.14
N THR A 87 -9.28 -5.83 9.82
CA THR A 87 -10.27 -6.27 8.83
C THR A 87 -10.24 -7.79 8.64
N GLY A 88 -11.39 -8.42 8.42
CA GLY A 88 -11.44 -9.81 7.98
C GLY A 88 -11.09 -9.95 6.49
N LEU A 89 -10.60 -11.12 6.05
CA LEU A 89 -10.30 -11.39 4.64
C LEU A 89 -11.24 -12.47 4.09
N VAL A 90 -11.78 -12.26 2.89
CA VAL A 90 -12.68 -13.21 2.22
C VAL A 90 -12.06 -13.68 0.91
N PHE A 91 -11.78 -14.99 0.83
CA PHE A 91 -11.07 -15.63 -0.29
C PHE A 91 -12.00 -16.28 -1.33
N GLN A 92 -13.28 -16.44 -1.03
CA GLN A 92 -14.28 -17.04 -1.93
C GLN A 92 -15.51 -16.13 -2.02
N LEU A 93 -15.72 -15.52 -3.19
CA LEU A 93 -16.95 -14.83 -3.59
C LEU A 93 -17.21 -15.10 -5.06
#